data_AF-A0A6V7JBA0-F1
#
_entry.id   AF-A0A6V7JBA0-F1
#
_cell.length_a   1.000
_cell.length_b   1.000
_cell.length_c   1.000
_cell.angle_alpha   90.00
_cell.angle_beta   90.00
_cell.angle_gamma   90.00
#
_symmetry.space_group_name_H-M   'P 1'
#
loop_
_entity.id
_entity.type
_entity.pdbx_description
1 polymer ?
#
loop_
_entity_poly.entity_id
_entity_poly.type
_entity_poly.pdbx_seq_one_letter_code
_entity_poly.pdbx_strand_id
1 'polypeptide(L)'
;DPLALAAGALPSWCEELARSCPFLLPFETRRLYFSCTAFGASRSIVWLQTQRDAVLERQRAPGLSPRRDDSHEFRVGRLKHERVSVPRGDKLLDWAEQVMKIHAHRKSILEVEFVGEEGTGLGPTLEFFALVAAELQRKDLGLWLCDDEEIDDVTRTCASDEHVRPAGYYVTRNSGLFPAPLPQDSEECNRAVRYFWFLGVFLAKVLQDNRLVDLPLS
;
A
#
# COMPACT_ATOMS: atom_id res chain seq x y z
N ASP A 1 5.45 -11.10 -24.53
CA ASP A 1 6.16 -9.82 -24.49
C ASP A 1 5.48 -8.88 -23.48
N PRO A 2 6.16 -8.52 -22.38
CA PRO A 2 5.59 -7.62 -21.38
C PRO A 2 5.36 -6.17 -21.84
N LEU A 3 6.07 -5.70 -22.87
CA LEU A 3 5.82 -4.38 -23.45
C LEU A 3 4.51 -4.36 -24.23
N ALA A 4 4.23 -5.41 -25.01
CA ALA A 4 2.94 -5.59 -25.65
C ALA A 4 1.78 -5.65 -24.62
N LEU A 5 2.00 -6.28 -23.46
CA LEU A 5 1.06 -6.26 -22.33
C LEU A 5 0.83 -4.83 -21.80
N ALA A 6 1.91 -4.10 -21.48
CA ALA A 6 1.82 -2.74 -20.96
C ALA A 6 1.21 -1.73 -21.96
N ALA A 7 1.34 -2.01 -23.26
CA ALA A 7 0.75 -1.23 -24.34
C ALA A 7 -0.72 -1.60 -24.64
N GLY A 8 -1.28 -2.63 -23.99
CA GLY A 8 -2.63 -3.13 -24.31
C GLY A 8 -2.75 -3.72 -25.71
N ALA A 9 -1.64 -4.21 -26.28
CA ALA A 9 -1.58 -4.73 -27.64
C ALA A 9 -2.01 -6.21 -27.75
N LEU A 10 -2.43 -6.82 -26.65
CA LEU A 10 -2.97 -8.18 -26.67
C LEU A 10 -4.43 -8.20 -27.14
N PRO A 11 -4.87 -9.30 -27.79
CA PRO A 11 -6.28 -9.52 -28.07
C PRO A 11 -7.13 -9.53 -26.77
N SER A 12 -8.37 -9.05 -26.85
CA SER A 12 -9.29 -8.97 -25.70
C SER A 12 -9.54 -10.32 -25.00
N TRP A 13 -9.49 -11.43 -25.75
CA TRP A 13 -9.65 -12.78 -25.17
C TRP A 13 -8.61 -13.09 -24.10
N CYS A 14 -7.42 -12.49 -24.14
CA CYS A 14 -6.39 -12.70 -23.12
C CYS A 14 -6.84 -12.13 -21.76
N GLU A 15 -7.49 -10.97 -21.76
CA GLU A 15 -8.06 -10.37 -20.55
C GLU A 15 -9.25 -11.19 -20.04
N GLU A 16 -10.13 -11.63 -20.93
CA GLU A 16 -11.26 -12.49 -20.58
C GLU A 16 -10.82 -13.81 -19.97
N LEU A 17 -9.77 -14.44 -20.52
CA LEU A 17 -9.17 -15.66 -19.98
C LEU A 17 -8.58 -15.43 -18.58
N ALA A 18 -7.80 -14.35 -18.42
CA ALA A 18 -7.18 -14.01 -17.13
C ALA A 18 -8.22 -13.71 -16.04
N ARG A 19 -9.36 -13.12 -16.41
CA ARG A 19 -10.46 -12.79 -15.49
C ARG A 19 -11.37 -13.99 -15.19
N SER A 20 -11.73 -14.77 -16.20
CA SER A 20 -12.75 -15.83 -16.07
C SER A 20 -12.14 -17.16 -15.65
N CYS A 21 -10.90 -17.42 -16.04
CA CYS A 21 -10.22 -18.68 -15.79
C CYS A 21 -8.83 -18.48 -15.17
N PRO A 22 -8.69 -17.76 -14.04
CA PRO A 22 -7.38 -17.49 -13.42
C PRO A 22 -6.67 -18.78 -12.99
N PHE A 23 -7.40 -19.88 -12.76
CA PHE A 23 -6.86 -21.19 -12.40
C PHE A 23 -6.05 -21.85 -13.53
N LEU A 24 -6.26 -21.45 -14.79
CA LEU A 24 -5.48 -21.94 -15.93
C LEU A 24 -4.10 -21.27 -16.03
N LEU A 25 -3.90 -20.16 -15.30
CA LEU A 25 -2.68 -19.37 -15.34
C LEU A 25 -1.87 -19.57 -14.05
N PRO A 26 -0.58 -19.95 -14.15
CA PRO A 26 0.31 -19.97 -13.00
C PRO A 26 0.32 -18.62 -12.28
N PHE A 27 0.57 -18.64 -10.96
CA PHE A 27 0.64 -17.43 -10.14
C PHE A 27 1.57 -16.38 -10.75
N GLU A 28 2.74 -16.80 -11.23
CA GLU A 28 3.72 -15.91 -11.85
C GLU A 28 3.18 -15.20 -13.10
N THR A 29 2.39 -15.89 -13.92
CA THR A 29 1.73 -15.30 -15.09
C THR A 29 0.67 -14.28 -14.67
N ARG A 30 -0.14 -14.60 -13.65
CA ARG A 30 -1.14 -13.68 -13.11
C ARG A 30 -0.50 -12.43 -12.50
N ARG A 31 0.60 -12.61 -11.76
CA ARG A 31 1.39 -11.52 -11.18
C ARG A 31 1.99 -10.62 -12.25
N LEU A 32 2.61 -11.21 -13.28
CA LEU A 32 3.15 -10.47 -14.42
C LEU A 32 2.05 -9.68 -15.14
N TYR A 33 0.91 -10.32 -15.42
CA TYR A 33 -0.24 -9.66 -16.03
C TYR A 33 -0.70 -8.47 -15.20
N PHE A 34 -0.92 -8.66 -13.90
CA PHE A 34 -1.32 -7.61 -12.96
C PHE A 34 -0.33 -6.44 -12.95
N SER A 35 0.98 -6.69 -12.85
CA SER A 35 2.00 -5.63 -12.87
C SER A 35 2.04 -4.86 -14.19
N CYS A 36 1.72 -5.50 -15.31
CA CYS A 36 1.73 -4.88 -16.63
C CYS A 36 0.44 -4.11 -16.98
N THR A 37 -0.68 -4.35 -16.29
CA THR A 37 -1.99 -3.77 -16.68
C THR A 37 -2.64 -2.94 -15.57
N ALA A 38 -2.45 -3.27 -14.29
CA ALA A 38 -3.21 -2.68 -13.19
C ALA A 38 -2.87 -1.21 -12.90
N PHE A 39 -1.62 -0.80 -13.15
CA PHE A 39 -1.10 0.49 -12.65
C PHE A 39 -0.91 1.56 -13.74
N GLY A 40 -1.18 1.23 -15.00
CA GLY A 40 -1.03 2.11 -16.16
C GLY A 40 0.36 2.03 -16.81
N ALA A 41 0.41 2.36 -18.10
CA ALA A 41 1.57 2.12 -18.96
C ALA A 41 2.90 2.64 -18.40
N SER A 42 2.96 3.87 -17.90
CA SER A 42 4.19 4.45 -17.34
C SER A 42 4.76 3.63 -16.19
N ARG A 43 3.90 3.16 -15.27
CA ARG A 43 4.33 2.33 -14.14
C ARG A 43 4.76 0.95 -14.57
N SER A 44 4.02 0.35 -15.49
CA SER A 44 4.36 -0.97 -16.04
C SER A 44 5.70 -0.94 -16.77
N ILE A 45 6.01 0.13 -17.51
CA ILE A 45 7.31 0.30 -18.14
C ILE A 45 8.43 0.44 -17.10
N VAL A 46 8.27 1.31 -16.08
CA VAL A 46 9.28 1.47 -15.02
C VAL A 46 9.49 0.15 -14.25
N TRP A 47 8.43 -0.60 -14.01
CA TRP A 47 8.52 -1.93 -13.38
C TRP A 47 9.33 -2.91 -14.25
N LEU A 48 9.06 -2.95 -15.57
CA LEU A 48 9.81 -3.80 -16.51
C LEU A 48 11.29 -3.42 -16.60
N GLN A 49 11.60 -2.12 -16.61
CA GLN A 49 12.99 -1.65 -16.57
C GLN A 49 13.68 -2.09 -15.28
N THR A 50 13.01 -1.96 -14.14
CA THR A 50 13.55 -2.36 -12.84
C THR A 50 13.82 -3.87 -12.77
N GLN A 51 12.92 -4.69 -13.31
CA GLN A 51 13.11 -6.14 -13.41
C GLN A 51 14.31 -6.50 -14.31
N ARG A 52 14.44 -5.84 -15.46
CA ARG A 52 15.58 -6.04 -16.38
C ARG A 52 16.90 -5.62 -15.73
N ASP A 53 16.95 -4.45 -15.10
CA ASP A 53 18.13 -3.95 -14.37
C ASP A 53 18.55 -4.97 -13.30
N ALA A 54 17.61 -5.53 -12.54
CA ALA A 54 17.88 -6.54 -11.52
C ALA A 54 18.43 -7.86 -12.09
N VAL A 55 17.96 -8.30 -13.27
CA VAL A 55 18.48 -9.49 -13.95
C VAL A 55 19.91 -9.26 -14.45
N LEU A 56 20.16 -8.09 -15.05
CA LEU A 56 21.50 -7.73 -15.55
C LEU A 56 22.51 -7.63 -14.40
N GLU A 57 22.14 -7.04 -13.27
CA GLU A 57 23.01 -6.99 -12.08
C GLU A 57 23.33 -8.40 -11.55
N ARG A 58 22.36 -9.32 -11.52
CA ARG A 58 22.59 -10.71 -11.09
C ARG A 58 23.50 -11.51 -12.03
N GLN A 59 23.53 -11.16 -13.31
CA GLN A 59 24.38 -11.81 -14.31
C GLN A 59 25.81 -11.25 -14.32
N ARG A 60 26.07 -10.13 -13.63
CA ARG A 60 27.42 -9.57 -13.51
C ARG A 60 28.23 -10.33 -12.46
N ALA A 61 29.45 -10.73 -12.85
CA ALA A 61 30.46 -11.18 -11.91
C ALA A 61 30.99 -9.97 -11.09
N PRO A 62 31.29 -10.13 -9.80
CA PRO A 62 31.85 -9.04 -8.99
C PRO A 62 33.21 -8.60 -9.56
N GLY A 63 33.36 -7.32 -9.89
CA GLY A 63 34.67 -6.71 -10.23
C GLY A 63 34.88 -6.23 -11.68
N LEU A 64 33.89 -6.36 -12.57
CA LEU A 64 33.97 -5.78 -13.92
C LEU A 64 33.25 -4.42 -13.97
N SER A 65 33.99 -3.35 -14.25
CA SER A 65 33.43 -2.00 -14.42
C SER A 65 32.62 -1.89 -15.72
N PRO A 66 31.60 -1.00 -15.79
CA PRO A 66 30.70 -0.97 -16.94
C PRO A 66 31.46 -0.48 -18.18
N ARG A 67 31.60 -1.35 -19.19
CA ARG A 67 31.94 -0.89 -20.55
C ARG A 67 30.75 -0.09 -21.07
N ARG A 68 31.05 1.14 -21.49
CA ARG A 68 30.16 2.26 -21.74
C ARG A 68 29.45 2.18 -23.10
N ASP A 69 29.05 0.99 -23.53
CA ASP A 69 28.65 0.73 -24.93
C ASP A 69 27.27 0.08 -25.06
N ASP A 70 26.26 0.72 -24.47
CA ASP A 70 24.84 0.49 -24.81
C ASP A 70 24.19 1.86 -25.06
N SER A 71 24.64 2.52 -26.13
CA SER A 71 24.20 3.87 -26.53
C SER A 71 22.78 3.91 -27.13
N HIS A 72 22.07 2.79 -27.16
CA HIS A 72 20.73 2.64 -27.75
C HIS A 72 19.66 2.08 -26.81
N GLU A 73 19.88 2.04 -25.50
CA GLU A 73 18.84 1.57 -24.58
C GLU A 73 17.82 2.68 -24.29
N PHE A 74 16.64 2.59 -24.91
CA PHE A 74 15.54 3.52 -24.66
C PHE A 74 15.02 3.37 -23.23
N ARG A 75 15.50 4.25 -22.34
CA ARG A 75 15.02 4.33 -20.96
C ARG A 75 13.91 5.37 -20.87
N VAL A 76 12.66 4.91 -20.78
CA VAL A 76 11.54 5.71 -20.25
C VAL A 76 11.94 6.27 -18.89
N GLY A 77 11.70 7.57 -18.68
CA GLY A 77 12.15 8.32 -17.51
C GLY A 77 11.60 7.80 -16.16
N ARG A 78 12.00 8.46 -15.07
CA ARG A 78 11.53 8.12 -13.73
C ARG A 78 10.07 8.53 -13.52
N LEU A 79 9.38 7.83 -12.61
CA LEU A 79 8.06 8.24 -12.15
C LEU A 79 8.15 9.59 -11.42
N LYS A 80 7.16 10.45 -11.66
CA LYS A 80 7.01 11.70 -10.90
C LYS A 80 6.71 11.37 -9.44
N HIS A 81 7.42 12.02 -8.53
CA HIS A 81 7.13 11.96 -7.11
C HIS A 81 6.26 13.18 -6.74
N GLU A 82 5.27 12.97 -5.89
CA GLU A 82 4.45 14.03 -5.33
C GLU A 82 4.58 14.02 -3.82
N ARG A 83 5.10 15.13 -3.30
CA ARG A 83 5.39 15.29 -1.89
C ARG A 83 4.23 15.96 -1.18
N VAL A 84 3.88 15.43 -0.01
CA VAL A 84 2.81 15.95 0.84
C VAL A 84 3.30 16.01 2.28
N SER A 85 3.00 17.11 2.96
CA SER A 85 3.30 17.29 4.37
C SER A 85 2.09 16.94 5.23
N VAL A 86 2.29 16.08 6.22
CA VAL A 86 1.24 15.56 7.11
C VAL A 86 1.66 15.84 8.56
N PRO A 87 0.80 16.43 9.40
CA PRO A 87 1.11 16.58 10.82
C PRO A 87 0.94 15.24 11.56
N ARG A 88 1.73 15.03 12.61
CA ARG A 88 1.49 13.95 13.58
C ARG A 88 0.30 14.29 14.50
N GLY A 89 -0.16 13.27 15.23
CA GLY A 89 -1.14 13.39 16.30
C GLY A 89 -2.46 12.68 16.03
N ASP A 90 -3.47 13.01 16.83
CA ASP A 90 -4.73 12.27 16.90
C ASP A 90 -5.58 12.32 15.62
N LYS A 91 -5.33 13.32 14.77
CA LYS A 91 -6.04 13.53 13.50
C LYS A 91 -5.33 12.88 12.31
N LEU A 92 -4.34 12.01 12.55
CA LEU A 92 -3.58 11.38 11.47
C LEU A 92 -4.48 10.64 10.48
N LEU A 93 -5.50 9.94 10.97
CA LEU A 93 -6.45 9.21 10.13
C LEU A 93 -7.25 10.16 9.22
N ASP A 94 -7.76 11.28 9.76
CA ASP A 94 -8.47 12.30 8.98
C ASP A 94 -7.57 12.88 7.89
N TRP A 95 -6.31 13.15 8.22
CA TRP A 95 -5.32 13.62 7.24
C TRP A 95 -5.08 12.58 6.16
N ALA A 96 -4.94 11.30 6.54
CA ALA A 96 -4.73 10.21 5.60
C ALA A 96 -5.89 10.06 4.61
N GLU A 97 -7.14 10.23 5.06
CA GLU A 97 -8.31 10.27 4.18
C GLU A 97 -8.20 11.39 3.16
N GLN A 98 -7.84 12.60 3.58
CA GLN A 98 -7.67 13.74 2.66
C GLN A 98 -6.53 13.52 1.66
N VAL A 99 -5.39 13.00 2.14
CA VAL A 99 -4.24 12.68 1.27
C VAL A 99 -4.66 11.65 0.22
N MET A 100 -5.33 10.57 0.61
CA MET A 100 -5.78 9.55 -0.34
C MET A 100 -6.83 10.08 -1.32
N LYS A 101 -7.77 10.91 -0.85
CA LYS A 101 -8.76 11.56 -1.72
C LYS A 101 -8.11 12.35 -2.86
N ILE A 102 -6.99 13.03 -2.59
CA ILE A 102 -6.30 13.88 -3.58
C ILE A 102 -5.30 13.08 -4.42
N HIS A 103 -4.57 12.12 -3.84
CA HIS A 103 -3.40 11.50 -4.46
C HIS A 103 -3.59 10.04 -4.89
N ALA A 104 -4.60 9.31 -4.39
CA ALA A 104 -4.73 7.88 -4.68
C ALA A 104 -4.99 7.56 -6.16
N HIS A 105 -5.70 8.44 -6.87
CA HIS A 105 -5.97 8.28 -8.30
C HIS A 105 -4.77 8.63 -9.20
N ARG A 106 -3.75 9.31 -8.65
CA ARG A 106 -2.61 9.82 -9.42
C ARG A 106 -1.59 8.73 -9.68
N LYS A 107 -1.00 8.77 -10.88
CA LYS A 107 0.04 7.81 -11.28
C LYS A 107 1.45 8.13 -10.75
N SER A 108 1.59 9.22 -10.00
CA SER A 108 2.80 9.62 -9.28
C SER A 108 3.02 8.79 -8.02
N ILE A 109 4.29 8.63 -7.64
CA ILE A 109 4.67 8.05 -6.35
C ILE A 109 4.38 9.07 -5.26
N LEU A 110 3.64 8.66 -4.21
CA LEU A 110 3.41 9.52 -3.06
C LEU A 110 4.65 9.50 -2.15
N GLU A 111 5.13 10.69 -1.78
CA GLU A 111 6.14 10.89 -0.76
C GLU A 111 5.54 11.71 0.38
N VAL A 112 5.67 11.22 1.60
CA VAL A 112 5.17 11.90 2.80
C VAL A 112 6.34 12.44 3.59
N GLU A 113 6.17 13.66 4.10
CA GLU A 113 7.01 14.27 5.11
C GLU A 113 6.16 14.63 6.32
N PHE A 114 6.71 14.48 7.52
CA PHE A 114 6.03 14.92 8.73
C PHE A 114 6.34 16.39 9.01
N VAL A 115 5.30 17.17 9.30
CA VAL A 115 5.45 18.60 9.60
C VAL A 115 6.36 18.78 10.81
N GLY A 116 7.45 19.54 10.66
CA GLY A 116 8.38 19.85 11.74
C GLY A 116 9.46 18.80 11.99
N GLU A 117 9.59 17.77 11.15
CA GLU A 117 10.61 16.73 11.28
C GLU A 117 11.67 16.81 10.18
N GLU A 118 12.93 16.58 10.58
CA GLU A 118 14.05 16.45 9.64
C GLU A 118 14.08 15.03 9.05
N GLY A 119 13.11 14.73 8.20
CA GLY A 119 12.98 13.43 7.55
C GLY A 119 12.32 13.55 6.19
N THR A 120 12.96 13.04 5.14
CA THR A 120 12.43 13.10 3.78
C THR A 120 12.62 11.78 3.04
N GLY A 121 11.74 11.50 2.07
CA GLY A 121 11.84 10.33 1.20
C GLY A 121 11.17 9.08 1.75
N LEU A 122 11.82 7.93 1.58
CA LEU A 122 11.18 6.62 1.75
C LEU A 122 10.80 6.29 3.20
N GLY A 123 11.67 6.57 4.17
CA GLY A 123 11.46 6.22 5.58
C GLY A 123 10.16 6.80 6.16
N PRO A 124 10.00 8.14 6.16
CA PRO A 124 8.77 8.79 6.64
C PRO A 124 7.52 8.36 5.87
N THR A 125 7.66 8.05 4.57
CA THR A 125 6.55 7.54 3.77
C THR A 125 6.10 6.15 4.21
N LEU A 126 7.03 5.23 4.49
CA LEU A 126 6.72 3.90 5.01
C LEU A 126 6.11 3.99 6.40
N GLU A 127 6.64 4.88 7.24
CA GLU A 127 6.10 5.15 8.56
C GLU A 127 4.66 5.67 8.48
N PHE A 128 4.37 6.62 7.59
CA PHE A 128 3.00 7.10 7.35
C PHE A 128 2.05 5.94 7.01
N PHE A 129 2.42 5.06 6.08
CA PHE A 129 1.59 3.89 5.75
C PHE A 129 1.40 2.97 6.96
N ALA A 130 2.45 2.71 7.74
CA ALA A 130 2.36 1.89 8.94
C ALA A 130 1.44 2.50 10.00
N LEU A 131 1.55 3.81 10.25
CA LEU A 131 0.72 4.52 11.22
C LEU A 131 -0.75 4.54 10.78
N VAL A 132 -1.05 4.74 9.49
CA VAL A 132 -2.44 4.70 9.00
C VAL A 132 -3.03 3.29 9.15
N ALA A 133 -2.24 2.23 8.91
CA ALA A 133 -2.69 0.87 9.15
C ALA A 133 -2.91 0.55 10.63
N ALA A 134 -2.10 1.12 11.53
CA ALA A 134 -2.34 1.04 12.97
C ALA A 134 -3.61 1.80 13.38
N GLU A 135 -3.80 3.04 12.91
CA GLU A 135 -4.99 3.85 13.20
C GLU A 135 -6.27 3.17 12.68
N LEU A 136 -6.23 2.47 11.55
CA LEU A 136 -7.34 1.67 11.05
C LEU A 136 -7.68 0.46 11.95
N GLN A 137 -6.80 0.06 12.86
CA GLN A 137 -7.04 -1.01 13.85
C GLN A 137 -7.57 -0.48 15.18
N ARG A 138 -7.90 0.80 15.30
CA ARG A 138 -8.46 1.36 16.54
C ARG A 138 -9.80 0.72 16.92
N LYS A 139 -9.97 0.44 18.22
CA LYS A 139 -11.20 -0.18 18.74
C LYS A 139 -12.42 0.71 18.61
N ASP A 140 -12.25 2.02 18.81
CA ASP A 140 -13.34 3.01 18.80
C ASP A 140 -13.99 3.20 17.41
N LEU A 141 -13.29 2.83 16.34
CA LEU A 141 -13.84 2.81 14.99
C LEU A 141 -14.91 1.71 14.83
N GLY A 142 -14.81 0.62 15.61
CA GLY A 142 -15.76 -0.50 15.55
C GLY A 142 -15.70 -1.30 14.25
N LEU A 143 -14.55 -1.28 13.54
CA LEU A 143 -14.40 -1.95 12.25
C LEU A 143 -14.22 -3.45 12.38
N TRP A 144 -13.57 -3.89 13.46
CA TRP A 144 -13.10 -5.25 13.61
C TRP A 144 -13.81 -5.94 14.77
N LEU A 145 -14.03 -7.24 14.62
CA LEU A 145 -14.50 -8.11 15.68
C LEU A 145 -13.47 -8.11 16.80
N CYS A 146 -13.90 -7.75 18.01
CA CYS A 146 -13.10 -7.73 19.23
C CYS A 146 -13.60 -8.85 20.16
N ASP A 147 -12.69 -9.69 20.66
CA ASP A 147 -13.02 -10.76 21.62
C ASP A 147 -12.86 -10.33 23.07
N ASP A 148 -12.39 -9.10 23.31
CA ASP A 148 -11.97 -8.68 24.63
C ASP A 148 -13.18 -8.63 25.58
N GLU A 149 -13.28 -9.62 26.47
CA GLU A 149 -13.84 -9.41 27.80
C GLU A 149 -13.04 -8.24 28.41
N GLU A 150 -13.74 -7.21 28.90
CA GLU A 150 -13.17 -5.97 29.43
C GLU A 150 -11.90 -6.26 30.27
N ILE A 151 -10.71 -6.00 29.70
CA ILE A 151 -9.47 -6.14 30.45
C ILE A 151 -9.48 -4.99 31.48
N ASP A 152 -9.68 -5.41 32.73
CA ASP A 152 -9.73 -4.57 33.92
C ASP A 152 -8.65 -3.48 33.95
N ASP A 153 -9.06 -2.38 34.54
CA ASP A 153 -8.51 -1.02 34.51
C ASP A 153 -7.14 -0.82 35.21
N VAL A 154 -6.26 -1.83 35.22
CA VAL A 154 -5.15 -1.95 36.18
C VAL A 154 -3.76 -1.64 35.61
N THR A 155 -3.58 -1.43 34.31
CA THR A 155 -2.27 -1.07 33.71
C THR A 155 -2.19 0.38 33.20
N ARG A 156 -2.74 1.34 33.94
CA ARG A 156 -2.62 2.79 33.66
C ARG A 156 -1.34 3.44 34.20
N THR A 157 -0.19 2.77 34.14
CA THR A 157 1.07 3.39 34.57
C THR A 157 2.27 2.84 33.80
N CYS A 158 2.53 3.44 32.63
CA CYS A 158 3.86 3.53 32.05
C CYS A 158 3.99 4.92 31.43
N ALA A 159 5.13 5.58 31.68
CA ALA A 159 5.38 6.99 31.40
C ALA A 159 5.01 7.38 29.96
N SER A 160 4.31 8.51 29.84
CA SER A 160 3.85 9.10 28.60
C SER A 160 5.03 9.63 27.76
N ASP A 161 5.56 8.79 26.90
CA ASP A 161 6.03 9.29 25.61
C ASP A 161 4.78 9.73 24.84
N GLU A 162 4.79 10.95 24.31
CA GLU A 162 3.66 11.61 23.61
C GLU A 162 3.13 10.80 22.40
N HIS A 163 3.84 9.73 22.02
CA HIS A 163 3.58 8.89 20.86
C HIS A 163 3.12 7.45 21.19
N VAL A 164 3.08 7.04 22.46
CA VAL A 164 2.70 5.66 22.82
C VAL A 164 1.21 5.59 23.17
N ARG A 165 0.44 4.92 22.32
CA ARG A 165 -0.99 4.68 22.57
C ARG A 165 -1.18 3.74 23.77
N PRO A 166 -2.24 3.92 24.57
CA PRO A 166 -2.47 3.08 25.74
C PRO A 166 -2.74 1.62 25.36
N ALA A 167 -2.51 0.71 26.31
CA ALA A 167 -2.88 -0.70 26.14
C ALA A 167 -4.38 -0.82 25.82
N GLY A 168 -4.72 -1.66 24.85
CA GLY A 168 -6.10 -1.83 24.39
C GLY A 168 -6.62 -0.73 23.46
N TYR A 169 -5.79 0.21 23.00
CA TYR A 169 -6.20 1.22 22.00
C TYR A 169 -6.49 0.62 20.62
N TYR A 170 -5.70 -0.38 20.22
CA TYR A 170 -5.85 -1.12 18.96
C TYR A 170 -6.44 -2.51 19.19
N VAL A 171 -7.12 -3.04 18.19
CA VAL A 171 -7.61 -4.42 18.13
C VAL A 171 -6.42 -5.35 17.92
N THR A 172 -6.21 -6.29 18.82
CA THR A 172 -5.16 -7.30 18.71
C THR A 172 -5.78 -8.69 18.78
N ARG A 173 -5.67 -9.47 17.70
CA ARG A 173 -6.13 -10.87 17.66
C ARG A 173 -5.10 -11.76 17.00
N ASN A 174 -4.84 -12.91 17.63
CA ASN A 174 -3.89 -13.90 17.12
C ASN A 174 -4.39 -14.57 15.82
N SER A 175 -5.69 -14.56 15.58
CA SER A 175 -6.33 -15.11 14.37
C SER A 175 -6.44 -14.12 13.22
N GLY A 176 -5.99 -12.87 13.39
CA GLY A 176 -6.15 -11.79 12.42
C GLY A 176 -7.43 -10.97 12.61
N LEU A 177 -7.58 -9.96 11.78
CA LEU A 177 -8.66 -9.00 11.78
C LEU A 177 -9.82 -9.53 10.94
N PHE A 178 -10.98 -9.59 11.57
CA PHE A 178 -12.26 -9.93 10.94
C PHE A 178 -13.18 -8.73 11.05
N PRO A 179 -13.95 -8.37 10.01
CA PRO A 179 -14.94 -7.30 10.12
C PRO A 179 -15.92 -7.54 11.28
N ALA A 180 -16.26 -6.48 12.01
CA ALA A 180 -17.24 -6.55 13.10
C ALA A 180 -18.65 -6.87 12.55
N PRO A 181 -19.41 -7.76 13.19
CA PRO A 181 -20.81 -8.00 12.85
C PRO A 181 -21.67 -6.81 13.32
N LEU A 182 -21.84 -5.81 12.47
CA LEU A 182 -22.64 -4.63 12.76
C LEU A 182 -24.10 -4.81 12.32
N PRO A 183 -25.08 -4.25 13.04
CA PRO A 183 -26.48 -4.25 12.61
C PRO A 183 -26.62 -3.61 11.22
N GLN A 184 -27.39 -4.24 10.33
CA GLN A 184 -27.66 -3.68 9.00
C GLN A 184 -28.38 -2.34 9.13
N ASP A 185 -28.09 -1.42 8.21
CA ASP A 185 -28.67 -0.07 8.12
C ASP A 185 -28.47 0.82 9.36
N SER A 186 -27.54 0.46 10.27
CA SER A 186 -27.20 1.30 11.43
C SER A 186 -26.19 2.40 11.07
N GLU A 187 -26.13 3.45 11.89
CA GLU A 187 -25.12 4.52 11.73
C GLU A 187 -23.69 3.98 11.88
N GLU A 188 -23.49 3.01 12.77
CA GLU A 188 -22.21 2.33 12.97
C GLU A 188 -21.80 1.55 11.71
N CYS A 189 -22.74 0.84 11.09
CA CYS A 189 -22.51 0.13 9.83
C CYS A 189 -22.16 1.12 8.70
N ASN A 190 -22.91 2.20 8.56
CA ASN A 190 -22.64 3.26 7.58
C ASN A 190 -21.25 3.89 7.78
N ARG A 191 -20.85 4.11 9.04
CA ARG A 191 -19.52 4.60 9.39
C ARG A 191 -18.43 3.59 9.03
N ALA A 192 -18.63 2.32 9.38
CA ALA A 192 -17.68 1.26 9.05
C ALA A 192 -17.50 1.08 7.55
N VAL A 193 -18.58 1.15 6.76
CA VAL A 193 -18.52 1.09 5.28
C VAL A 193 -17.65 2.21 4.71
N ARG A 194 -17.72 3.43 5.25
CA ARG A 194 -16.86 4.54 4.82
C ARG A 194 -15.38 4.24 5.09
N TYR A 195 -15.06 3.71 6.26
CA TYR A 195 -13.68 3.32 6.60
C TYR A 195 -13.19 2.13 5.78
N PHE A 196 -14.03 1.12 5.50
CA PHE A 196 -13.65 0.02 4.61
C PHE A 196 -13.42 0.47 3.17
N TRP A 197 -14.21 1.43 2.68
CA TRP A 197 -13.95 2.06 1.40
C TRP A 197 -12.59 2.77 1.39
N PHE A 198 -12.31 3.56 2.43
CA PHE A 198 -11.01 4.23 2.59
C PHE A 198 -9.86 3.21 2.70
N LEU A 199 -10.00 2.14 3.48
CA LEU A 199 -9.04 1.05 3.58
C LEU A 199 -8.75 0.45 2.19
N GLY A 200 -9.76 0.23 1.37
CA GLY A 200 -9.59 -0.26 0.00
C GLY A 200 -8.76 0.69 -0.86
N VAL A 201 -9.05 2.00 -0.81
CA VAL A 201 -8.29 3.04 -1.53
C VAL A 201 -6.84 3.11 -1.03
N PHE A 202 -6.66 3.06 0.29
CA PHE A 202 -5.37 3.06 0.96
C PHE A 202 -4.52 1.85 0.54
N LEU A 203 -5.05 0.63 0.63
CA LEU A 203 -4.37 -0.60 0.20
C LEU A 203 -4.06 -0.58 -1.30
N ALA A 204 -4.97 -0.08 -2.13
CA ALA A 204 -4.73 0.07 -3.56
C ALA A 204 -3.55 1.02 -3.83
N LYS A 205 -3.43 2.11 -3.07
CA LYS A 205 -2.31 3.05 -3.19
C LYS A 205 -0.99 2.45 -2.70
N VAL A 206 -1.01 1.75 -1.57
CA VAL A 206 0.14 0.97 -1.03
C VAL A 206 0.65 -0.01 -2.09
N LEU A 207 -0.24 -0.80 -2.69
CA LEU A 207 0.11 -1.76 -3.75
C LEU A 207 0.65 -1.06 -5.00
N GLN A 208 0.01 0.02 -5.43
CA GLN A 208 0.42 0.78 -6.61
C GLN A 208 1.81 1.41 -6.46
N ASP A 209 2.18 1.85 -5.25
CA ASP A 209 3.49 2.41 -4.94
C ASP A 209 4.50 1.32 -4.50
N ASN A 210 4.13 0.04 -4.66
CA ASN A 210 4.94 -1.13 -4.31
C ASN A 210 5.48 -1.06 -2.87
N ARG A 211 4.59 -0.71 -1.95
CA ARG A 211 4.86 -0.65 -0.51
C ARG A 211 4.27 -1.87 0.19
N LEU A 212 4.83 -2.19 1.35
CA LEU A 212 4.27 -3.18 2.27
C LEU A 212 3.63 -2.43 3.42
N VAL A 213 2.50 -2.94 3.88
CA VAL A 213 1.83 -2.47 5.07
C VAL A 213 1.44 -3.68 5.90
N ASP A 214 1.65 -3.58 7.21
CA ASP A 214 1.32 -4.66 8.12
C ASP A 214 -0.11 -4.46 8.62
N LEU A 215 -1.03 -5.19 8.01
CA LEU A 215 -2.43 -5.26 8.40
C LEU A 215 -2.79 -6.75 8.44
N PRO A 216 -2.96 -7.35 9.63
CA PRO A 216 -3.15 -8.80 9.77
C PRO A 216 -4.57 -9.22 9.40
N LEU A 217 -4.97 -9.03 8.14
CA LEU A 217 -6.27 -9.45 7.61
C LEU A 217 -6.37 -10.98 7.58
N SER A 218 -7.53 -11.53 7.95
CA SER A 218 -7.87 -12.95 7.78
C SER A 218 -8.67 -13.25 6.53
#